data_AF-A0A645FBZ8-F1
#
_entry.id   AF-A0A645FBZ8-F1
#
_cell.length_a   1.000
_cell.length_b   1.000
_cell.length_c   1.000
_cell.angle_alpha   90.00
_cell.angle_beta   90.00
_cell.angle_gamma   90.00
#
_symmetry.space_group_name_H-M   'P 1'
#
loop_
_entity.id
_entity.type
_entity.pdbx_description
1 polymer ?
#
loop_
_entity_poly.entity_id
_entity_poly.type
_entity_poly.pdbx_seq_one_letter_code
_entity_poly.pdbx_strand_id
1 'polypeptide(L)' 'MATNPPKGDGHRNGAVKGRTQSLNPNTGLYTKRNTENG' A
#
# COMPACT_ATOMS: atom_id res chain seq x y z
N MET A 1 25.18 -24.42 -4.47
CA MET A 1 23.94 -24.21 -5.25
C MET A 1 23.09 -23.20 -4.51
N ALA A 2 22.67 -22.11 -5.15
CA ALA A 2 21.77 -21.15 -4.52
C ALA A 2 20.33 -21.55 -4.81
N THR A 3 19.60 -22.02 -3.82
CA THR A 3 18.14 -22.19 -3.89
C THR A 3 17.48 -21.27 -2.90
N ASN A 4 16.85 -20.22 -3.42
CA ASN A 4 15.61 -19.66 -2.89
C ASN A 4 14.80 -19.13 -4.09
N PRO A 5 13.60 -19.65 -4.37
CA PRO A 5 12.69 -19.03 -5.33
C PRO A 5 12.37 -17.59 -4.89
N PRO A 6 12.15 -16.65 -5.84
CA PRO A 6 11.80 -15.29 -5.49
C PRO A 6 10.50 -15.29 -4.67
N LYS A 7 10.55 -14.59 -3.54
CA LYS A 7 9.50 -14.64 -2.53
C LYS A 7 8.29 -13.85 -3.02
N GLY A 8 7.22 -14.56 -3.39
CA GLY A 8 5.88 -14.03 -3.62
C GLY A 8 5.72 -13.26 -4.94
N ASP A 9 4.50 -13.28 -5.48
CA ASP A 9 4.05 -12.51 -6.65
C ASP A 9 3.85 -11.01 -6.36
N GLY A 10 4.42 -10.52 -5.25
CA GLY A 10 4.24 -9.14 -4.78
C GLY A 10 2.83 -8.81 -4.32
N HIS A 11 1.89 -9.76 -4.34
CA HIS A 11 0.53 -9.52 -3.92
C HIS A 11 0.41 -9.55 -2.40
N ARG A 12 -0.29 -8.55 -1.85
CA ARG A 12 -0.62 -8.53 -0.42
C ARG A 12 -1.77 -9.49 -0.16
N ASN A 13 -1.54 -10.42 0.77
CA ASN A 13 -2.59 -11.28 1.30
C ASN A 13 -3.29 -10.58 2.47
N GLY A 14 -4.57 -10.24 2.31
CA GLY A 14 -5.43 -9.68 3.36
C GLY A 14 -5.80 -8.21 3.17
N ALA A 15 -6.75 -7.73 4.00
CA ALA A 15 -7.27 -6.38 3.93
C ALA A 15 -6.18 -5.33 4.24
N VAL A 16 -6.12 -4.26 3.46
CA VAL A 16 -5.25 -3.10 3.72
C VAL A 16 -5.78 -2.37 4.95
N LYS A 17 -5.10 -2.54 6.09
CA LYS A 17 -5.38 -1.83 7.35
C LYS A 17 -4.30 -0.76 7.55
N GLY A 18 -4.66 0.44 7.99
CA GLY A 18 -3.71 1.54 8.26
C GLY A 18 -3.40 2.49 7.09
N ARG A 19 -4.14 2.36 5.97
CA ARG A 19 -4.08 3.34 4.87
C ARG A 19 -5.47 3.90 4.59
N THR A 20 -5.65 5.18 4.86
CA THR A 20 -6.89 5.91 4.54
C THR A 20 -6.67 6.73 3.27
N GLN A 21 -7.69 6.79 2.41
CA GLN A 21 -7.67 7.67 1.23
C GLN A 21 -8.68 8.79 1.39
N SER A 22 -8.27 10.02 1.08
CA SER A 22 -9.12 11.20 1.02
C SER A 22 -9.01 11.85 -0.35
N LEU A 23 -10.15 12.24 -0.95
CA LEU A 23 -10.17 13.00 -2.19
C LEU A 23 -9.73 14.44 -1.91
N ASN A 24 -8.74 14.94 -2.65
CA ASN A 24 -8.40 16.36 -2.65
C ASN A 24 -9.30 17.09 -3.66
N PRO A 25 -10.23 17.95 -3.22
CA PRO A 25 -11.15 18.63 -4.14
C PRO A 25 -10.45 19.65 -5.04
N ASN A 26 -9.27 20.15 -4.65
CA ASN A 26 -8.54 21.17 -5.40
C ASN A 26 -7.79 20.57 -6.60
N THR A 27 -7.33 19.33 -6.48
CA THR A 27 -6.57 18.65 -7.54
C THR A 27 -7.35 17.50 -8.19
N GLY A 28 -8.47 17.07 -7.60
CA GLY A 28 -9.24 15.90 -8.02
C GLY A 28 -8.53 14.56 -7.77
N LEU A 29 -7.40 14.57 -7.04
CA LEU A 29 -6.59 13.37 -6.80
C LEU A 29 -6.82 12.81 -5.40
N TYR A 30 -6.72 11.48 -5.27
CA TYR A 30 -6.75 10.81 -3.97
C TYR A 30 -5.38 10.83 -3.30
N THR A 31 -5.31 11.44 -2.13
CA THR A 31 -4.14 11.35 -1.25
C THR A 31 -4.30 10.17 -0.31
N LYS A 32 -3.23 9.39 -0.15
CA LYS A 32 -3.16 8.23 0.74
C LYS A 32 -2.41 8.65 1.99
N ARG A 33 -3.01 8.50 3.17
CA ARG A 33 -2.35 8.74 4.45
C ARG A 33 -2.04 7.41 5.11
N ASN A 34 -0.76 7.21 5.46
CA ASN A 34 -0.35 6.06 6.28
C ASN A 34 -0.49 6.48 7.75
N THR A 35 -1.06 5.61 8.57
CA THR A 35 -1.27 5.90 10.00
C THR A 35 0.02 5.85 10.83
N GLU A 36 1.11 5.31 10.29
CA GLU A 36 2.37 5.09 11.03
C GLU A 36 3.31 6.30 11.03
N ASN A 37 3.34 7.11 9.96
CA ASN A 37 4.33 8.17 9.80
C ASN A 37 3.78 9.57 9.52
N GLY A 38 2.45 9.74 9.46
CA GLY A 38 1.81 11.06 9.40
C GLY A 38 1.82 11.72 8.04
#